data_AF-A0A7X7PU32-F1
#
_entry.id   AF-A0A7X7PU32-F1
#
_cell.length_a   1.000
_cell.length_b   1.000
_cell.length_c   1.000
_cell.angle_alpha   90.00
_cell.angle_beta   90.00
_cell.angle_gamma   90.00
#
_symmetry.space_group_name_H-M   'P 1'
#
loop_
_entity.id
_entity.type
_entity.pdbx_description
1 polymer ?
#
loop_
_entity_poly.entity_id
_entity_poly.type
_entity_poly.pdbx_seq_one_letter_code
_entity_poly.pdbx_strand_id
1 'polypeptide(L)'
;ERIPVSSNAEAARRARDEDGTAAIAGQAAAEVYGLNVIVPEIEDTEDNTTRFLVIGRKLFAASGNDKTTLLLSAGDTQAPGALHRLLEPLARNNISMTRIESRPSRRKKWDYIFFIDVIGHADEPPLKHALEDLKKQSSLFRVLGSYPCAVL
;
A
#
# COMPACT_ATOMS: atom_id res chain seq x y z
N GLU A 1 -19.02 -2.47 -29.32
CA GLU A 1 -19.35 -3.40 -28.20
C GLU A 1 -18.21 -3.34 -27.17
N ARG A 2 -18.46 -3.62 -25.88
CA ARG A 2 -17.41 -3.69 -24.85
C ARG A 2 -17.09 -5.15 -24.54
N ILE A 3 -15.83 -5.54 -24.70
CA ILE A 3 -15.39 -6.93 -24.50
C ILE A 3 -14.41 -6.97 -23.32
N PRO A 4 -14.70 -7.72 -22.24
CA PRO A 4 -13.78 -7.85 -21.12
C PRO A 4 -12.57 -8.72 -21.50
N VAL A 5 -11.40 -8.34 -20.97
CA VAL A 5 -10.14 -9.07 -21.16
C VAL A 5 -9.37 -9.15 -19.84
N SER A 6 -8.29 -9.93 -19.81
CA SER A 6 -7.50 -10.19 -18.59
C SER A 6 -6.69 -8.98 -18.10
N SER A 7 -6.33 -8.05 -18.99
CA SER A 7 -5.60 -6.82 -18.65
C SER A 7 -5.71 -5.76 -19.75
N ASN A 8 -5.39 -4.51 -19.42
CA ASN A 8 -5.33 -3.42 -20.39
C ASN A 8 -4.26 -3.65 -21.46
N ALA A 9 -3.13 -4.28 -21.09
CA ALA A 9 -2.08 -4.66 -22.05
C ALA A 9 -2.57 -5.73 -23.03
N GLU A 10 -3.38 -6.68 -22.57
CA GLU A 10 -4.01 -7.68 -23.44
C GLU A 10 -5.01 -7.04 -24.40
N ALA A 11 -5.78 -6.02 -23.96
CA ALA A 11 -6.63 -5.26 -24.86
C ALA A 11 -5.81 -4.60 -25.98
N ALA A 12 -4.69 -3.96 -25.64
CA ALA A 12 -3.80 -3.34 -26.62
C ALA A 12 -3.22 -4.38 -27.61
N ARG A 13 -2.76 -5.53 -27.11
CA ARG A 13 -2.28 -6.62 -27.98
C ARG A 13 -3.35 -7.06 -28.99
N ARG A 14 -4.60 -7.22 -28.55
CA ARG A 14 -5.72 -7.57 -29.44
C ARG A 14 -6.01 -6.48 -30.47
N ALA A 15 -5.99 -5.20 -30.09
CA ALA A 15 -6.18 -4.10 -31.03
C ALA A 15 -5.10 -4.02 -32.11
N ARG A 16 -3.90 -4.56 -31.86
CA ARG A 16 -2.85 -4.72 -32.88
C ARG A 16 -3.15 -5.86 -33.86
N ASP A 17 -3.71 -6.96 -33.36
CA ASP A 17 -3.86 -8.22 -34.10
C ASP A 17 -5.23 -8.37 -34.80
N GLU A 18 -6.26 -7.66 -34.33
CA GLU A 18 -7.66 -7.81 -34.74
C GLU A 18 -8.18 -6.54 -35.43
N ASP A 19 -8.61 -6.65 -36.68
CA ASP A 19 -9.24 -5.55 -37.42
C ASP A 19 -10.54 -5.10 -36.74
N GLY A 20 -10.79 -3.78 -36.77
CA GLY A 20 -11.99 -3.18 -36.18
C GLY A 20 -12.00 -3.14 -34.64
N THR A 21 -10.85 -3.41 -34.01
CA THR A 21 -10.70 -3.43 -32.55
C THR A 21 -10.02 -2.16 -32.04
N ALA A 22 -10.53 -1.63 -30.93
CA ALA A 22 -9.91 -0.55 -30.17
C ALA A 22 -9.69 -0.99 -28.72
N ALA A 23 -8.69 -0.41 -28.06
CA ALA A 23 -8.33 -0.75 -26.69
C ALA A 23 -8.30 0.49 -25.80
N ILE A 24 -8.72 0.30 -24.54
CA ILE A 24 -8.47 1.25 -23.45
C ILE A 24 -7.26 0.73 -22.68
N ALA A 25 -6.13 1.44 -22.79
CA ALA A 25 -4.90 1.06 -22.14
C ALA A 25 -4.03 2.28 -21.83
N GLY A 26 -3.06 2.10 -20.93
CA GLY A 26 -2.07 3.15 -20.65
C GLY A 26 -1.17 3.41 -21.87
N GLN A 27 -0.65 4.63 -21.98
CA GLN A 27 0.17 5.08 -23.10
C GLN A 27 1.37 4.17 -23.39
N ALA A 28 2.02 3.63 -22.35
CA ALA A 28 3.13 2.69 -22.50
C ALA A 28 2.76 1.43 -23.31
N ALA A 29 1.50 0.97 -23.26
CA ALA A 29 1.06 -0.15 -24.08
C ALA A 29 0.96 0.21 -25.57
N ALA A 30 0.56 1.45 -25.88
CA ALA A 30 0.54 1.94 -27.26
C ALA A 30 1.96 1.97 -27.85
N GLU A 31 2.96 2.40 -27.08
CA GLU A 31 4.37 2.38 -27.49
C GLU A 31 4.88 0.95 -27.71
N VAL A 32 4.63 0.04 -26.76
CA VAL A 32 5.09 -1.36 -26.83
C VAL A 32 4.48 -2.11 -28.02
N TYR A 33 3.21 -1.86 -28.33
CA TYR A 33 2.49 -2.57 -29.39
C TYR A 33 2.42 -1.80 -30.72
N GLY A 34 2.99 -0.59 -30.81
CA GLY A 34 3.00 0.23 -32.01
C GLY A 34 1.62 0.72 -32.44
N LEU A 35 0.75 1.04 -31.48
CA LEU A 35 -0.63 1.49 -31.73
C LEU A 35 -0.73 3.01 -31.79
N ASN A 36 -1.69 3.51 -32.58
CA ASN A 36 -2.05 4.91 -32.59
C ASN A 36 -3.04 5.24 -31.47
N VAL A 37 -2.77 6.32 -30.73
CA VAL A 37 -3.72 6.86 -29.75
C VAL A 37 -4.80 7.65 -30.50
N ILE A 38 -6.07 7.22 -30.39
CA ILE A 38 -7.20 7.88 -31.07
C ILE A 38 -7.73 9.06 -30.24
N VAL A 39 -7.90 8.84 -28.94
CA VAL A 39 -8.35 9.84 -27.97
C VAL A 39 -7.55 9.63 -26.68
N PRO A 40 -6.76 10.61 -26.21
CA PRO A 40 -6.09 10.56 -24.91
C PRO A 40 -7.05 10.91 -23.76
N GLU A 41 -6.66 10.61 -22.51
CA GLU A 41 -7.31 11.12 -21.29
C GLU A 41 -8.83 10.88 -21.25
N ILE A 42 -9.25 9.63 -21.50
CA ILE A 42 -10.67 9.23 -21.59
C ILE A 42 -11.27 8.74 -20.27
N GLU A 43 -10.52 8.83 -19.17
CA GLU A 43 -10.99 8.48 -17.83
C GLU A 43 -12.07 9.44 -17.32
N ASP A 44 -13.01 8.91 -16.55
CA ASP A 44 -14.07 9.73 -15.94
C ASP A 44 -13.55 10.58 -14.77
N THR A 45 -12.42 10.19 -14.15
CA THR A 45 -11.84 10.88 -13.00
C THR A 45 -10.33 11.03 -13.15
N GLU A 46 -9.88 12.27 -13.27
CA GLU A 46 -8.49 12.66 -13.53
C GLU A 46 -7.55 12.36 -12.34
N ASP A 47 -8.07 12.25 -11.10
CA ASP A 47 -7.26 12.02 -9.89
C ASP A 47 -7.05 10.53 -9.55
N ASN A 48 -7.32 9.63 -10.51
CA ASN A 48 -7.14 8.19 -10.33
C ASN A 48 -5.65 7.82 -10.22
N THR A 49 -5.17 7.65 -8.99
CA THR A 49 -3.77 7.32 -8.69
C THR A 49 -3.61 5.91 -8.17
N THR A 50 -2.54 5.24 -8.60
CA THR A 50 -2.15 3.92 -8.08
C THR A 50 -0.86 4.05 -7.29
N ARG A 51 -0.89 3.69 -6.00
CA ARG A 51 0.29 3.63 -5.15
C ARG A 51 1.01 2.29 -5.32
N PHE A 52 2.29 2.35 -5.70
CA PHE A 52 3.20 1.20 -5.73
C PHE A 52 4.14 1.20 -4.53
N LEU A 53 4.60 0.01 -4.14
CA LEU A 53 5.68 -0.19 -3.16
C LEU A 53 6.82 -0.94 -3.83
N VAL A 54 8.03 -0.41 -3.72
CA VAL A 54 9.24 -1.10 -4.18
C VAL A 54 9.77 -1.96 -3.03
N ILE A 55 9.79 -3.28 -3.22
CA ILE A 55 10.21 -4.24 -2.20
C ILE A 55 11.63 -4.71 -2.50
N GLY A 56 12.51 -4.59 -1.51
CA GLY A 56 13.89 -5.02 -1.59
C GLY A 56 14.37 -5.68 -0.29
N ARG A 57 15.60 -6.19 -0.30
CA ARG A 57 16.24 -6.78 0.89
C ARG A 57 17.04 -5.78 1.71
N LYS A 58 17.40 -4.63 1.12
CA LYS A 58 18.24 -3.61 1.75
C LYS A 58 17.34 -2.61 2.47
N LEU A 59 17.70 -2.30 3.71
CA LEU A 59 17.10 -1.20 4.47
C LEU A 59 17.84 0.10 4.13
N PHE A 60 17.09 1.20 4.08
CA PHE A 60 17.63 2.53 3.89
C PHE A 60 17.87 3.19 5.25
N ALA A 61 18.82 4.13 5.29
CA ALA A 61 18.92 5.05 6.41
C ALA A 61 17.79 6.09 6.33
N ALA A 62 17.54 6.81 7.42
CA ALA A 62 16.57 7.88 7.46
C ALA A 62 16.85 8.93 6.37
N SER A 63 15.81 9.34 5.65
CA SER A 63 15.86 10.38 4.62
C SER A 63 15.44 11.75 5.15
N GLY A 64 14.95 11.82 6.39
CA GLY A 64 14.40 13.03 7.01
C GLY A 64 12.93 13.28 6.70
N ASN A 65 12.36 12.57 5.71
CA ASN A 65 10.92 12.54 5.44
C ASN A 65 10.50 11.13 5.05
N ASP A 66 10.35 10.28 6.05
CA ASP A 66 10.11 8.85 5.88
C ASP A 66 8.68 8.45 6.26
N LYS A 67 8.28 7.32 5.70
CA LYS A 67 7.14 6.53 6.10
C LYS A 67 7.62 5.16 6.56
N THR A 68 7.00 4.63 7.60
CA THR A 68 7.25 3.28 8.09
C THR A 68 5.99 2.44 7.95
N THR A 69 6.11 1.26 7.35
CA THR A 69 5.01 0.28 7.29
C THR A 69 5.21 -0.78 8.36
N LEU A 70 4.15 -1.05 9.12
CA LEU A 70 4.07 -2.01 10.22
C LEU A 70 3.08 -3.11 9.90
N LEU A 71 3.37 -4.31 10.40
CA LEU A 71 2.43 -5.42 10.51
C LEU A 71 2.23 -5.75 11.98
N LEU A 72 0.99 -5.59 12.45
CA LEU A 72 0.62 -5.73 13.86
C LEU A 72 -0.52 -6.72 14.05
N SER A 73 -0.60 -7.33 15.22
CA SER A 73 -1.79 -8.05 15.71
C SER A 73 -1.88 -7.95 17.22
N ALA A 74 -3.10 -7.96 17.77
CA ALA A 74 -3.33 -8.06 19.21
C ALA A 74 -3.49 -9.54 19.61
N GLY A 75 -3.24 -9.89 20.87
CA GLY A 75 -3.42 -11.27 21.34
C GLY A 75 -4.87 -11.76 21.27
N ASP A 76 -5.81 -10.87 21.62
CA ASP A 76 -7.25 -11.05 21.42
C ASP A 76 -7.80 -9.84 20.66
N THR A 77 -7.85 -9.94 19.33
CA THR A 77 -8.36 -8.87 18.47
C THR A 77 -9.86 -8.66 18.58
N GLN A 78 -10.61 -9.60 19.19
CA GLN A 78 -12.07 -9.49 19.36
C GLN A 78 -12.46 -8.77 20.64
N ALA A 79 -11.55 -8.68 21.62
CA ALA A 79 -11.80 -7.95 22.85
C ALA A 79 -12.14 -6.47 22.58
N PRO A 80 -13.17 -5.92 23.23
CA PRO A 80 -13.49 -4.50 23.13
C PRO A 80 -12.26 -3.62 23.39
N GLY A 81 -12.03 -2.65 22.49
CA GLY A 81 -10.89 -1.73 22.57
C GLY A 81 -9.53 -2.35 22.24
N ALA A 82 -9.44 -3.58 21.72
CA ALA A 82 -8.17 -4.21 21.36
C ALA A 82 -7.36 -3.36 20.38
N LEU A 83 -7.99 -2.87 19.30
CA LEU A 83 -7.32 -2.00 18.34
C LEU A 83 -6.92 -0.65 18.95
N HIS A 84 -7.80 -0.05 19.75
CA HIS A 84 -7.49 1.21 20.44
C HIS A 84 -6.25 1.07 21.34
N ARG A 85 -6.21 0.05 22.19
CA ARG A 85 -5.06 -0.22 23.06
C ARG A 85 -3.80 -0.47 22.23
N LEU A 86 -3.91 -1.26 21.16
CA LEU A 86 -2.79 -1.52 20.27
C LEU A 86 -2.23 -0.23 19.63
N LEU A 87 -3.07 0.74 19.28
CA LEU A 87 -2.63 1.98 18.61
C LEU A 87 -2.34 3.14 19.56
N GLU A 88 -2.71 3.04 20.84
CA GLU A 88 -2.50 4.06 21.86
C GLU A 88 -1.05 4.58 21.92
N PRO A 89 0.00 3.73 21.80
CA PRO A 89 1.38 4.23 21.82
C PRO A 89 1.72 5.19 20.68
N LEU A 90 1.08 5.05 19.51
CA LEU A 90 1.29 5.97 18.38
C LEU A 90 0.72 7.35 18.73
N ALA A 91 -0.51 7.40 19.26
CA ALA A 91 -1.16 8.64 19.65
C ALA A 91 -0.41 9.35 20.79
N ARG A 92 0.02 8.60 21.81
CA ARG A 92 0.80 9.14 22.93
C ARG A 92 2.12 9.79 22.50
N ASN A 93 2.75 9.26 21.46
CA ASN A 93 4.00 9.79 20.89
C ASN A 93 3.77 10.78 19.73
N ASN A 94 2.53 11.21 19.50
CA ASN A 94 2.15 12.14 18.43
C ASN A 94 2.56 11.67 17.01
N ILE A 95 2.41 10.37 16.74
CA ILE A 95 2.73 9.76 15.45
C ILE A 95 1.50 9.75 14.54
N SER A 96 1.59 10.41 13.39
CA SER A 96 0.53 10.36 12.38
C SER A 96 0.50 9.02 11.64
N MET A 97 -0.69 8.42 11.58
CA MET A 97 -0.96 7.29 10.69
C MET A 97 -1.48 7.81 9.34
N THR A 98 -1.01 7.23 8.24
CA THR A 98 -1.47 7.55 6.87
C THR A 98 -2.30 6.43 6.25
N ARG A 99 -2.25 5.23 6.83
CA ARG A 99 -3.01 4.07 6.36
C ARG A 99 -3.22 3.08 7.49
N ILE A 100 -4.39 2.47 7.54
CA ILE A 100 -4.65 1.27 8.33
C ILE A 100 -5.53 0.33 7.53
N GLU A 101 -5.15 -0.94 7.48
CA GLU A 101 -5.90 -1.98 6.80
C GLU A 101 -5.90 -3.25 7.62
N SER A 102 -7.08 -3.82 7.88
CA SER A 102 -7.24 -5.08 8.57
C SER A 102 -7.40 -6.24 7.59
N ARG A 103 -6.79 -7.38 7.90
CA ARG A 103 -6.96 -8.64 7.17
C ARG A 103 -7.17 -9.79 8.16
N PRO A 104 -8.05 -10.77 7.86
CA PRO A 104 -8.17 -11.96 8.68
C PRO A 104 -6.84 -12.73 8.77
N SER A 105 -6.44 -13.07 9.99
CA SER A 105 -5.27 -13.90 10.28
C SER A 105 -5.55 -15.34 9.87
N ARG A 106 -4.57 -15.98 9.22
CA ARG A 106 -4.62 -17.43 8.92
C ARG A 106 -4.24 -18.31 10.10
N ARG A 107 -3.80 -17.72 11.23
CA ARG A 107 -3.27 -18.46 12.39
C ARG A 107 -4.37 -18.94 13.34
N LYS A 108 -5.42 -18.13 13.51
CA LYS A 108 -6.53 -18.42 14.44
C LYS A 108 -7.82 -17.87 13.84
N LYS A 109 -8.94 -18.59 14.03
CA LYS A 109 -10.26 -18.09 13.61
C LYS A 109 -10.53 -16.75 14.32
N TRP A 110 -11.02 -15.77 13.55
CA TRP A 110 -11.42 -14.43 14.05
C TRP A 110 -10.28 -13.57 14.60
N ASP A 111 -9.03 -13.95 14.34
CA ASP A 111 -7.87 -13.13 14.61
C ASP A 111 -7.59 -12.21 13.41
N TYR A 112 -7.02 -11.04 13.65
CA TYR A 112 -6.75 -10.03 12.61
C TYR A 112 -5.29 -9.58 12.63
N ILE A 113 -4.77 -9.33 11.44
CA ILE A 113 -3.50 -8.61 11.25
C ILE A 113 -3.80 -7.23 10.66
N PHE A 114 -3.03 -6.24 11.07
CA PHE A 114 -3.16 -4.85 10.66
C PHE A 114 -1.91 -4.41 9.93
N PHE A 115 -2.07 -3.91 8.70
CA PHE A 115 -1.04 -3.18 7.98
C PHE A 115 -1.23 -1.70 8.27
N ILE A 116 -0.20 -1.06 8.82
CA ILE A 116 -0.28 0.34 9.23
C ILE A 116 0.88 1.11 8.64
N ASP A 117 0.60 2.24 8.01
CA ASP A 117 1.63 3.17 7.56
C ASP A 117 1.65 4.38 8.49
N VAL A 118 2.83 4.74 8.99
CA VAL A 118 3.03 5.88 9.88
C VAL A 118 4.11 6.81 9.34
N ILE A 119 4.04 8.10 9.69
CA ILE A 119 5.10 9.06 9.40
C ILE A 119 6.27 8.85 10.37
N GLY A 120 7.49 8.95 9.85
CA GLY A 120 8.74 8.82 10.58
C GLY A 120 9.54 7.58 10.21
N HIS A 121 10.83 7.61 10.54
CA HIS A 121 11.76 6.49 10.37
C HIS A 121 11.80 5.63 11.64
N ALA A 122 11.85 4.30 11.51
CA ALA A 122 11.75 3.37 12.64
C ALA A 122 12.90 3.52 13.67
N ASP A 123 14.06 3.99 13.21
CA ASP A 123 15.25 4.18 14.04
C ASP A 123 15.34 5.55 14.72
N GLU A 124 14.41 6.47 14.42
CA GLU A 124 14.43 7.84 14.93
C GLU A 124 13.29 8.13 15.91
N PRO A 125 13.55 8.86 17.01
CA PRO A 125 12.48 9.43 17.81
C PRO A 125 11.66 10.45 17.00
N PRO A 126 10.35 10.61 17.26
CA PRO A 126 9.59 9.93 18.32
C PRO A 126 9.10 8.52 17.96
N LEU A 127 9.18 8.12 16.69
CA LEU A 127 8.60 6.85 16.23
C LEU A 127 9.24 5.63 16.93
N LYS A 128 10.57 5.63 17.08
CA LYS A 128 11.28 4.53 17.75
C LYS A 128 10.69 4.18 19.13
N HIS A 129 10.36 5.18 19.94
CA HIS A 129 9.77 4.96 21.27
C HIS A 129 8.35 4.36 21.17
N ALA A 130 7.54 4.86 20.22
CA ALA A 130 6.21 4.30 19.99
C ALA A 130 6.27 2.82 19.54
N LEU A 131 7.26 2.46 18.71
CA LEU A 131 7.48 1.10 18.24
C LEU A 131 7.87 0.14 19.38
N GLU A 132 8.69 0.60 20.33
CA GLU A 132 9.06 -0.19 21.50
C GLU A 132 7.85 -0.54 22.37
N ASP A 133 6.92 0.40 22.54
CA ASP A 133 5.69 0.19 23.30
C ASP A 133 4.67 -0.67 22.55
N LEU A 134 4.50 -0.43 21.25
CA LEU A 134 3.69 -1.27 20.35
C LEU A 134 4.11 -2.74 20.43
N LYS A 135 5.42 -3.00 20.36
CA LYS A 135 5.97 -4.36 20.39
C LYS A 135 5.63 -5.11 21.68
N LYS A 136 5.56 -4.41 22.82
CA LYS A 136 5.20 -5.02 24.12
C LYS A 136 3.73 -5.43 24.17
N GLN A 137 2.86 -4.71 23.48
CA GLN A 137 1.40 -4.90 23.54
C GLN A 137 0.85 -5.82 22.44
N SER A 138 1.64 -6.05 21.39
CA SER A 138 1.26 -6.85 20.23
C SER A 138 1.60 -8.33 20.38
N SER A 139 0.74 -9.21 19.86
CA SER A 139 1.05 -10.63 19.68
C SER A 139 1.90 -10.89 18.43
N LEU A 140 1.79 -10.01 17.44
CA LEU A 140 2.61 -9.96 16.23
C LEU A 140 3.09 -8.53 16.02
N PHE A 141 4.39 -8.35 15.86
CA PHE A 141 5.00 -7.06 15.52
C PHE A 141 6.07 -7.25 14.47
N ARG A 142 5.96 -6.51 13.38
CA ARG A 142 7.02 -6.45 12.37
C ARG A 142 7.05 -5.08 11.72
N VAL A 143 8.23 -4.47 11.71
CA VAL A 143 8.53 -3.37 10.80
C VAL A 143 8.79 -3.99 9.42
N LEU A 144 7.99 -3.64 8.43
CA LEU A 144 8.14 -4.12 7.05
C LEU A 144 9.15 -3.27 6.25
N GLY A 145 9.35 -2.03 6.67
CA GLY A 145 10.39 -1.15 6.16
C GLY A 145 10.10 0.32 6.51
N SER A 146 11.17 1.10 6.59
CA SER A 146 11.13 2.56 6.57
C SER A 146 11.69 3.03 5.24
N TYR A 147 10.99 3.94 4.58
CA TYR A 147 11.30 4.39 3.23
C TYR A 147 10.90 5.85 3.05
N PRO A 148 11.60 6.59 2.14
CA PRO A 148 11.26 7.97 1.85
C PRO A 148 9.80 8.11 1.40
N CYS A 149 9.15 9.18 1.84
CA CYS A 149 7.87 9.58 1.29
C CYS A 149 8.02 9.85 -0.22
N ALA A 150 7.16 9.25 -1.03
CA ALA A 150 7.10 9.59 -2.45
C ALA A 150 6.68 11.05 -2.60
N VAL A 151 7.34 11.77 -3.52
CA VAL A 151 6.88 13.08 -3.97
C VAL A 151 5.66 12.82 -4.85
N LEU A 152 4.53 13.41 -4.49
CA LEU A 152 3.34 13.48 -5.36
C LEU A 152 3.51 14.66 -6.32
#